data_AF-A0AAV6XN47-F1
#
_entry.id   AF-A0AAV6XN47-F1
#
_cell.length_a   1.000
_cell.length_b   1.000
_cell.length_c   1.000
_cell.angle_alpha   90.00
_cell.angle_beta   90.00
_cell.angle_gamma   90.00
#
_symmetry.space_group_name_H-M   'P 1'
#
loop_
_entity.id
_entity.type
_entity.pdbx_description
1 polymer ?
#
loop_
_entity_poly.entity_id
_entity_poly.type
_entity_poly.pdbx_seq_one_letter_code
_entity_poly.pdbx_strand_id
1 'polypeptide(L)'
;METQLIILQLPELNSYVLILPLIEGKFRSAIHPGSNGEVVLCVESGSTKVMEKSFTCCAYFHVGNNPYDLMRDAISVVRVHLGTFRLLEEKNPPKIIDSFGWCTWDAFYLTVQ
;
A
#
# COMPACT_ATOMS: atom_id res chain seq x y z
N MET A 1 -1.19 10.54 8.10
CA MET A 1 -1.68 9.75 6.95
C MET A 1 -1.17 8.34 7.10
N GLU A 2 -2.07 7.37 7.26
CA GLU A 2 -1.73 5.94 7.26
C GLU A 2 -1.61 5.47 5.81
N THR A 3 -0.65 4.60 5.51
CA THR A 3 -0.52 4.00 4.18
C THR A 3 -1.32 2.71 4.17
N GLN A 4 -2.44 2.72 3.47
CA GLN A 4 -3.35 1.58 3.32
C GLN A 4 -3.32 1.10 1.86
N LEU A 5 -3.51 -0.21 1.66
CA LEU A 5 -3.78 -0.80 0.36
C LEU A 5 -5.19 -1.37 0.37
N ILE A 6 -5.83 -1.43 -0.81
CA ILE A 6 -7.17 -2.00 -0.95
C ILE A 6 -7.09 -3.21 -1.87
N ILE A 7 -7.74 -4.31 -1.46
CA ILE A 7 -8.02 -5.45 -2.34
C ILE A 7 -9.54 -5.58 -2.43
N LEU A 8 -10.07 -5.54 -3.66
CA LEU A 8 -11.49 -5.75 -3.94
C LEU A 8 -11.66 -7.06 -4.70
N GLN A 9 -12.65 -7.85 -4.30
CA GLN A 9 -13.08 -8.99 -5.09
C GLN A 9 -13.96 -8.50 -6.26
N LEU A 10 -13.77 -9.10 -7.44
CA LEU A 10 -14.56 -8.90 -8.65
C LEU A 10 -15.33 -10.20 -8.94
N PRO A 11 -16.54 -10.37 -8.39
CA PRO A 11 -17.28 -11.64 -8.47
C PRO A 11 -17.55 -12.09 -9.90
N GLU A 12 -17.82 -11.16 -10.81
CA GLU A 12 -18.16 -11.44 -12.21
C GLU A 12 -16.97 -12.04 -12.99
N LEU A 13 -15.75 -11.76 -12.55
CA LEU A 13 -14.51 -12.23 -13.17
C LEU A 13 -13.84 -13.36 -12.40
N ASN A 14 -14.35 -13.69 -11.20
CA ASN A 14 -13.67 -14.56 -10.23
C ASN A 14 -12.20 -14.13 -10.01
N SER A 15 -11.99 -12.82 -9.88
CA SER A 15 -10.67 -12.20 -9.73
C SER A 15 -10.67 -11.17 -8.61
N TYR A 16 -9.50 -10.61 -8.34
CA TYR A 16 -9.27 -9.56 -7.35
C TYR A 16 -8.54 -8.40 -8.01
N VAL A 17 -8.85 -7.18 -7.59
CA VAL A 17 -8.09 -5.98 -7.93
C VAL A 17 -7.42 -5.41 -6.69
N LEU A 18 -6.12 -5.15 -6.79
CA LEU A 18 -5.33 -4.47 -5.77
C LEU A 18 -5.07 -3.04 -6.20
N ILE A 19 -5.31 -2.10 -5.30
CA ILE A 19 -5.04 -0.67 -5.46
C ILE A 19 -3.96 -0.30 -4.43
N LEU A 20 -2.79 0.10 -4.93
CA LEU A 20 -1.63 0.43 -4.12
C LEU A 20 -1.25 1.90 -4.30
N PRO A 21 -1.47 2.75 -3.30
CA PRO A 21 -0.92 4.10 -3.28
C PRO A 21 0.61 4.07 -3.34
N LEU A 22 1.18 4.96 -4.14
CA LEU A 22 2.62 5.02 -4.41
C LEU A 22 3.31 6.14 -3.61
N ILE A 23 4.61 5.94 -3.40
CA ILE A 23 5.55 6.96 -2.95
C ILE A 23 6.52 7.23 -4.09
N GLU A 24 6.39 8.39 -4.74
CA GLU A 24 7.19 8.80 -5.88
C GLU A 24 7.92 10.10 -5.56
N GLY A 25 9.26 10.08 -5.61
CA GLY A 25 10.08 11.25 -5.33
C GLY A 25 9.80 11.81 -3.93
N LYS A 26 9.36 13.08 -3.87
CA LYS A 26 9.05 13.77 -2.61
C LYS A 26 7.58 13.69 -2.21
N PHE A 27 6.78 12.90 -2.91
CA PHE A 27 5.35 12.78 -2.68
C PHE A 27 4.99 11.36 -2.27
N ARG A 28 4.03 11.27 -1.35
CA ARG A 28 3.33 10.04 -1.00
C ARG A 28 1.86 10.21 -1.30
N SER A 29 1.20 9.10 -1.57
CA SER A 29 -0.24 9.06 -1.72
C SER A 29 -0.89 8.13 -0.70
N ALA A 30 -2.15 8.37 -0.37
CA ALA A 30 -2.99 7.45 0.38
C ALA A 30 -4.45 7.61 0.01
N ILE A 31 -5.22 6.60 0.37
CA ILE A 31 -6.66 6.54 0.14
C ILE A 31 -7.37 7.04 1.39
N HIS A 32 -8.33 7.94 1.18
CA HIS A 32 -9.14 8.57 2.23
C HIS A 32 -10.62 8.48 1.91
N PRO A 33 -11.49 8.40 2.95
CA PRO A 33 -12.91 8.65 2.76
C PRO A 33 -13.14 10.10 2.37
N GLY A 34 -13.95 10.32 1.33
CA GLY A 34 -14.50 11.61 0.95
C GLY A 34 -15.68 12.01 1.85
N SER A 35 -16.09 13.27 1.75
CA SER A 35 -17.16 13.83 2.59
C SER A 35 -18.56 13.27 2.29
N ASN A 36 -18.77 12.72 1.09
CA ASN A 36 -20.06 12.18 0.65
C ASN A 36 -19.95 10.71 0.23
N GLY A 37 -19.06 9.95 0.89
CA GLY A 37 -18.87 8.52 0.61
C GLY A 37 -17.99 8.23 -0.61
N GLU A 38 -17.30 9.24 -1.15
CA GLU A 38 -16.31 9.01 -2.19
C GLU A 38 -15.06 8.31 -1.63
N VAL A 39 -14.27 7.72 -2.52
CA VAL A 39 -12.91 7.27 -2.21
C VAL A 39 -11.95 8.24 -2.87
N VAL A 40 -11.16 8.96 -2.07
CA VAL A 40 -10.26 10.02 -2.53
C VAL A 40 -8.81 9.55 -2.44
N LEU A 41 -8.08 9.66 -3.55
CA LEU A 41 -6.63 9.49 -3.54
C LEU A 41 -5.97 10.84 -3.26
N CYS A 42 -5.43 10.99 -2.06
CA CYS A 42 -4.70 12.19 -1.65
C CYS A 42 -3.22 12.04 -2.00
N VAL A 43 -2.58 13.11 -2.48
CA VAL A 43 -1.14 13.17 -2.74
C VAL A 43 -0.55 14.35 -1.99
N GLU A 44 0.47 14.09 -1.17
CA GLU A 44 1.09 15.11 -0.33
C GLU A 44 2.61 14.88 -0.19
N SER A 45 3.36 15.95 0.03
CA SER A 45 4.78 15.86 0.38
C SER A 45 5.04 15.72 1.89
N GLY A 46 4.09 16.16 2.72
CA GLY A 46 4.23 16.23 4.17
C GLY A 46 5.36 17.18 4.65
N SER A 47 5.93 18.01 3.77
CA SER A 47 7.10 18.84 4.07
C SER A 47 6.87 20.29 3.67
N THR A 48 7.09 21.21 4.62
CA THR A 48 7.01 22.66 4.40
C THR A 48 8.10 23.21 3.48
N LYS A 49 9.11 22.39 3.14
CA LYS A 49 10.25 22.78 2.29
C LYS A 49 10.09 22.32 0.84
N VAL A 50 9.13 21.45 0.54
CA VAL A 50 8.92 20.95 -0.82
C VAL A 50 8.11 21.97 -1.60
N MET A 51 8.71 22.51 -2.68
CA MET A 51 8.10 23.50 -3.56
C MET A 51 7.60 22.92 -4.89
N GLU A 52 7.88 21.64 -5.14
CA GLU A 52 7.38 20.93 -6.31
C GLU A 52 5.86 20.81 -6.25
N LYS A 53 5.21 20.78 -7.42
CA LYS A 53 3.75 20.66 -7.56
C LYS A 53 3.37 19.56 -8.56
N SER A 54 4.30 18.70 -8.93
CA SER A 54 4.12 17.67 -9.96
C SER A 54 4.55 16.31 -9.43
N PHE A 55 3.75 15.31 -9.76
CA PHE A 55 4.00 13.88 -9.57
C PHE A 55 3.48 13.15 -10.83
N THR A 56 3.98 11.95 -11.09
CA THR A 56 3.65 11.17 -12.32
C THR A 56 2.70 10.03 -11.99
N CYS A 57 2.96 9.31 -10.90
CA CYS A 57 2.29 8.08 -10.54
C CYS A 57 1.84 8.14 -9.07
N CYS A 58 0.54 8.11 -8.85
CA CYS A 58 -0.07 8.17 -7.52
C CYS A 58 -0.63 6.82 -7.05
N ALA A 59 -1.00 5.91 -7.94
CA ALA A 59 -1.47 4.58 -7.56
C ALA A 59 -1.14 3.55 -8.63
N TYR A 60 -0.93 2.31 -8.20
CA TYR A 60 -0.79 1.14 -9.07
C TYR A 60 -1.99 0.21 -8.89
N PHE A 61 -2.51 -0.29 -10.01
CA PHE A 61 -3.64 -1.22 -10.06
C PHE A 61 -3.17 -2.55 -10.62
N HIS A 62 -3.57 -3.63 -9.98
CA HIS A 62 -3.21 -4.99 -10.42
C HIS A 62 -4.40 -5.92 -10.31
N VAL A 63 -4.61 -6.78 -11.30
CA VAL A 63 -5.69 -7.78 -11.30
C VAL A 63 -5.10 -9.18 -11.35
N GLY A 64 -5.68 -10.09 -10.58
CA GLY A 64 -5.23 -11.48 -10.48
C GLY A 64 -6.26 -12.37 -9.80
N ASN A 65 -6.10 -13.68 -9.95
CA ASN A 65 -7.10 -14.66 -9.49
C ASN A 65 -6.84 -15.18 -8.06
N ASN A 66 -5.66 -14.91 -7.51
CA ASN A 66 -5.27 -15.30 -6.15
C ASN A 66 -4.81 -14.05 -5.38
N PRO A 67 -5.46 -13.66 -4.27
CA PRO A 67 -5.15 -12.43 -3.54
C PRO A 67 -3.76 -12.46 -2.88
N TYR A 68 -3.21 -13.64 -2.59
CA TYR A 68 -1.87 -13.77 -1.99
C TYR A 68 -0.77 -13.52 -3.03
N ASP A 69 -0.91 -14.11 -4.22
CA ASP A 69 0.02 -13.89 -5.33
C ASP A 69 -0.08 -12.45 -5.83
N LEU A 70 -1.31 -11.92 -5.91
CA LEU A 70 -1.62 -10.56 -6.35
C LEU A 70 -0.79 -9.50 -5.60
N MET A 71 -0.69 -9.61 -4.28
CA MET A 71 0.07 -8.68 -3.46
C MET A 71 1.57 -8.74 -3.79
N ARG A 72 2.13 -9.95 -3.84
CA ARG A 72 3.55 -10.16 -4.12
C ARG A 72 3.91 -9.66 -5.51
N ASP A 73 3.10 -9.98 -6.51
CA ASP A 73 3.33 -9.62 -7.90
C ASP A 73 3.19 -8.10 -8.10
N ALA A 74 2.18 -7.47 -7.48
CA ALA A 74 2.00 -6.02 -7.54
C ALA A 74 3.18 -5.25 -6.93
N ILE A 75 3.65 -5.65 -5.75
CA ILE A 75 4.78 -4.99 -5.08
C ILE A 75 6.08 -5.22 -5.88
N SER A 76 6.25 -6.39 -6.50
CA SER A 76 7.38 -6.67 -7.40
C SER A 76 7.40 -5.74 -8.61
N VAL A 77 6.26 -5.56 -9.29
CA VAL A 77 6.14 -4.61 -10.40
C VAL A 77 6.46 -3.18 -9.96
N VAL A 78 5.89 -2.74 -8.83
CA VAL A 78 6.14 -1.39 -8.31
C VAL A 78 7.61 -1.19 -7.90
N ARG A 79 8.27 -2.22 -7.35
CA ARG A 79 9.70 -2.20 -7.06
C ARG A 79 10.53 -2.00 -8.33
N VAL A 80 10.17 -2.65 -9.44
CA VAL A 80 10.86 -2.48 -10.74
C VAL A 80 10.59 -1.10 -11.32
N HIS A 81 9.34 -0.64 -11.26
CA HIS A 81 8.92 0.65 -11.81
C HIS A 81 9.53 1.85 -11.09
N LEU A 82 9.47 1.88 -9.76
CA LEU A 82 9.95 3.01 -8.96
C LEU A 82 11.46 2.94 -8.71
N GLY A 83 12.01 1.74 -8.47
CA GLY A 83 13.44 1.57 -8.16
C GLY A 83 13.89 2.22 -6.84
N THR A 84 12.97 2.64 -5.97
CA THR A 84 13.25 3.38 -4.73
C THR A 84 13.33 2.52 -3.47
N PHE A 85 12.95 1.25 -3.55
CA PHE A 85 12.95 0.32 -2.43
C PHE A 85 13.36 -1.09 -2.85
N ARG A 86 13.57 -1.94 -1.85
CA ARG A 86 13.84 -3.38 -2.02
C ARG A 86 12.76 -4.22 -1.35
N LEU A 87 12.45 -5.36 -1.93
CA LEU A 87 11.59 -6.39 -1.33
C LEU A 87 12.26 -7.03 -0.11
N LEU A 88 11.51 -7.78 0.68
CA LEU A 88 12.05 -8.45 1.87
C LEU A 88 13.10 -9.49 1.47
N GLU A 89 12.85 -10.21 0.38
CA GLU A 89 13.69 -11.26 -0.21
C GLU A 89 15.01 -10.70 -0.77
N GLU A 90 15.06 -9.41 -1.07
CA GLU A 90 16.25 -8.70 -1.57
C GLU A 90 17.09 -8.08 -0.44
N LYS A 91 16.68 -8.28 0.82
CA LYS A 91 17.35 -7.76 2.02
C LYS A 91 17.99 -8.89 2.81
N ASN A 92 18.96 -8.54 3.63
CA ASN A 92 19.52 -9.40 4.68
C ASN A 92 18.96 -8.92 6.02
N PRO A 93 17.75 -9.34 6.43
CA PRO A 93 17.15 -8.83 7.65
C PRO A 93 17.98 -9.27 8.88
N PRO A 94 18.17 -8.39 9.87
CA PRO A 94 18.87 -8.74 11.10
C PRO A 94 18.06 -9.77 11.90
N LYS A 95 18.74 -10.67 12.63
CA LYS A 95 18.10 -11.71 13.47
C LYS A 95 17.06 -11.19 14.47
N ILE A 96 17.15 -9.91 14.85
CA ILE A 96 16.15 -9.28 15.73
C ILE A 96 14.75 -9.28 15.10
N ILE A 97 14.62 -9.40 13.77
CA ILE A 97 13.32 -9.48 13.10
C ILE A 97 12.48 -10.66 13.62
N ASP A 98 13.15 -11.78 13.95
CA ASP A 98 12.52 -13.01 14.47
C ASP A 98 11.99 -12.83 15.89
N SER A 99 12.38 -11.74 16.57
CA SER A 99 11.88 -11.38 17.91
C SER A 99 10.64 -10.49 17.85
N PHE A 100 10.31 -9.92 16.68
CA PHE A 100 9.06 -9.18 16.52
C PHE A 100 7.92 -10.17 16.26
N GLY A 101 6.92 -10.15 17.13
CA GLY A 101 5.68 -10.88 16.95
C GLY A 101 4.54 -9.95 16.54
N TRP A 102 3.40 -10.54 16.22
CA TRP A 102 2.15 -9.81 15.99
C TRP A 102 1.12 -10.24 17.02
N CYS A 103 0.43 -9.27 17.64
CA CYS A 103 -0.61 -9.51 18.62
C CYS A 103 -1.97 -9.46 17.92
N THR A 104 -2.60 -10.61 17.70
CA THR A 104 -3.96 -10.69 17.13
C THR A 104 -5.01 -10.07 18.05
N TRP A 105 -4.72 -9.97 19.35
CA TRP A 105 -5.63 -9.39 20.35
C TRP A 105 -5.90 -7.90 20.06
N ASP A 106 -4.84 -7.10 19.91
CA ASP A 106 -4.95 -5.65 19.63
C ASP A 106 -5.50 -5.38 18.21
N ALA A 107 -5.39 -6.33 17.30
CA ALA A 107 -5.84 -6.17 15.93
C ALA A 107 -7.34 -6.47 15.71
N PHE A 108 -7.94 -7.33 16.53
CA PHE A 108 -9.31 -7.81 16.31
C PHE A 108 -10.27 -7.56 17.47
N TYR A 109 -9.78 -7.21 18.67
CA TYR A 109 -10.63 -7.03 19.85
C TYR A 109 -10.62 -5.58 20.34
N LEU A 110 -11.43 -4.73 19.69
CA LEU A 110 -11.74 -3.38 20.19
C LEU A 110 -12.78 -3.38 21.32
N THR A 111 -13.38 -4.53 21.60
CA THR A 111 -14.37 -4.73 22.67
C THR A 111 -13.99 -5.96 23.46
N VAL A 112 -13.16 -5.78 24.47
CA VAL A 112 -13.07 -6.72 25.59
C VAL A 112 -14.05 -6.23 26.65
N GLN A 113 -15.03 -7.06 27.01
CA GLN A 113 -15.88 -6.85 28.20
C GLN A 113 -15.16 -7.38 29.44
#